data_AF-A0A7C5NFM1-F1
#
_entry.id   AF-A0A7C5NFM1-F1
#
_cell.length_a   1.000
_cell.length_b   1.000
_cell.length_c   1.000
_cell.angle_alpha   90.00
_cell.angle_beta   90.00
_cell.angle_gamma   90.00
#
_symmetry.space_group_name_H-M   'P 1'
#
loop_
_entity.id
_entity.type
_entity.pdbx_description
1 polymer ?
#
loop_
_entity_poly.entity_id
_entity_poly.type
_entity_poly.pdbx_seq_one_letter_code
_entity_poly.pdbx_strand_id
1 'polypeptide(L)'
;HGAVVYAAITSCTNTSNPSVMVGAGLIARNARQRGLNVKPWVKTSFAPGSQVVTDYMNAAGLMDDLEALNFFLVGYGCTTCIGNSGPLEGPIEKAVVDEGIVVCSALSGNRNFEGRISPHTRGNYLASPPLVVAYAIAGTTDIDFETDPLGQDADGNDVFLRDIWPTNEEIAATVKSSVKQSQFKERYSAVSVGPEQWQSTAAPEGEVFAWEPDSTYIRKPPFFDGLKAGAPPPATDIIDARVLALLGDTVTTDHISPAGKIEADSPAGKYLQEHGVLPRNFNSYGSRRGNHEVMMRGTFANVRLRNLLAPGTEGGVTRHLPDGQQMSIFDASMRYQADGVPLVVIAGSEYGTGSSRDWAAKGTYLLGVRAVITSSYERIHRSNLIGMGVLPLEFVDGQTRESLGLTGEEVISITGVASGLAPGVRLPVTADDKSFEVKVRLDTPQEVEYYLHGGILQYVLRQMAEA
;
A
#
# COMPACT_ATOMS: atom_id res chain seq x y z
N HIS A 1 1.50 -16.89 -20.87
CA HIS A 1 1.00 -15.63 -20.29
C HIS A 1 -0.43 -15.84 -19.80
N GLY A 2 -0.93 -15.06 -18.83
CA GLY A 2 -2.32 -15.14 -18.36
C GLY A 2 -2.60 -16.17 -17.26
N ALA A 3 -1.64 -17.03 -16.92
CA ALA A 3 -1.80 -18.03 -15.86
C ALA A 3 -2.13 -17.36 -14.51
N VAL A 4 -3.16 -17.85 -13.83
CA VAL A 4 -3.52 -17.41 -12.47
C VAL A 4 -2.63 -18.13 -11.48
N VAL A 5 -1.75 -17.42 -10.80
CA VAL A 5 -0.84 -18.00 -9.79
C VAL A 5 -1.27 -17.70 -8.36
N TYR A 6 -2.16 -16.73 -8.16
CA TYR A 6 -2.85 -16.47 -6.89
C TYR A 6 -4.36 -16.39 -7.11
N ALA A 7 -5.13 -17.12 -6.31
CA ALA A 7 -6.59 -17.01 -6.25
C ALA A 7 -7.04 -16.82 -4.79
N ALA A 8 -7.38 -15.59 -4.41
CA ALA A 8 -7.60 -15.24 -3.01
C ALA A 8 -9.03 -14.73 -2.74
N ILE A 9 -9.78 -15.50 -1.96
CA ILE A 9 -11.00 -14.99 -1.30
C ILE A 9 -10.53 -14.25 -0.05
N THR A 10 -10.49 -12.93 -0.14
CA THR A 10 -9.89 -12.01 0.84
C THR A 10 -10.69 -10.70 0.90
N SER A 11 -10.24 -9.76 1.75
CA SER A 11 -10.76 -8.40 1.91
C SER A 11 -12.13 -8.28 2.59
N CYS A 12 -12.21 -7.33 3.53
CA CYS A 12 -13.46 -6.91 4.16
C CYS A 12 -14.52 -6.42 3.15
N THR A 13 -14.11 -5.99 1.95
CA THR A 13 -15.01 -5.58 0.86
C THR A 13 -16.03 -6.66 0.51
N ASN A 14 -15.58 -7.91 0.36
CA ASN A 14 -16.43 -9.01 -0.09
C ASN A 14 -16.71 -10.03 1.02
N THR A 15 -15.78 -10.24 1.95
CA THR A 15 -15.98 -11.22 3.03
C THR A 15 -17.04 -10.81 4.04
N SER A 16 -17.46 -9.53 4.02
CA SER A 16 -18.57 -9.03 4.83
C SER A 16 -19.95 -9.31 4.21
N ASN A 17 -20.01 -9.77 2.96
CA ASN A 17 -21.25 -10.02 2.23
C ASN A 17 -21.54 -11.53 2.14
N PRO A 18 -22.49 -12.07 2.94
CA PRO A 18 -22.77 -13.50 2.95
C PRO A 18 -23.20 -14.07 1.60
N SER A 19 -23.88 -13.30 0.74
CA SER A 19 -24.38 -13.79 -0.54
C SER A 19 -23.25 -14.24 -1.46
N VAL A 20 -22.18 -13.45 -1.57
CA VAL A 20 -21.04 -13.80 -2.42
C VAL A 20 -20.14 -14.86 -1.80
N MET A 21 -20.07 -14.93 -0.46
CA MET A 21 -19.31 -15.96 0.25
C MET A 21 -19.99 -17.33 0.13
N VAL A 22 -21.30 -17.38 0.35
CA VAL A 22 -22.12 -18.58 0.11
C VAL A 22 -22.08 -18.97 -1.37
N GLY A 23 -22.17 -18.00 -2.29
CA GLY A 23 -22.02 -18.27 -3.72
C GLY A 23 -20.69 -18.93 -4.07
N ALA A 24 -19.58 -18.53 -3.43
CA ALA A 24 -18.28 -19.15 -3.66
C ALA A 24 -18.24 -20.60 -3.17
N GLY A 25 -18.80 -20.86 -1.99
CA GLY A 25 -18.93 -22.23 -1.47
C GLY A 25 -19.82 -23.10 -2.35
N LEU A 26 -20.92 -22.57 -2.87
CA LEU A 26 -21.82 -23.31 -3.77
C LEU A 26 -21.15 -23.64 -5.11
N ILE A 27 -20.37 -22.72 -5.69
CA ILE A 27 -19.55 -23.03 -6.88
C ILE A 27 -18.56 -24.16 -6.55
N ALA A 28 -17.88 -24.09 -5.39
CA ALA A 28 -16.94 -25.12 -4.98
C ALA A 28 -17.61 -26.50 -4.84
N ARG A 29 -18.78 -26.54 -4.21
CA ARG A 29 -19.61 -27.76 -4.07
C ARG A 29 -19.97 -28.34 -5.43
N ASN A 30 -20.50 -27.50 -6.32
CA ASN A 30 -20.95 -27.93 -7.65
C ASN A 30 -19.78 -28.39 -8.52
N ALA A 31 -18.64 -27.70 -8.47
CA ALA A 31 -17.40 -28.09 -9.13
C ALA A 31 -16.94 -29.47 -8.65
N ARG A 32 -16.93 -29.71 -7.33
CA ARG A 32 -16.51 -30.98 -6.74
C ARG A 32 -17.45 -32.13 -7.12
N GLN A 33 -18.75 -31.89 -7.17
CA GLN A 33 -19.75 -32.86 -7.64
C GLN A 33 -19.55 -33.25 -9.11
N ARG A 34 -18.97 -32.35 -9.92
CA ARG A 34 -18.60 -32.59 -11.32
C ARG A 34 -17.16 -33.09 -11.48
N GLY A 35 -16.43 -33.39 -10.40
CA GLY A 35 -15.06 -33.89 -10.47
C GLY A 35 -13.99 -32.85 -10.82
N LEU A 36 -14.34 -31.55 -10.82
CA LEU A 36 -13.39 -30.48 -11.09
C LEU A 36 -12.50 -30.19 -9.88
N ASN A 37 -11.27 -29.74 -10.15
CA ASN A 37 -10.32 -29.30 -9.14
C ASN A 37 -9.52 -28.07 -9.63
N VAL A 38 -8.89 -27.35 -8.70
CA VAL A 38 -7.99 -26.22 -9.02
C VAL A 38 -6.72 -26.70 -9.69
N LYS A 39 -6.15 -25.86 -10.57
CA LYS A 39 -4.86 -26.19 -11.22
C LYS A 39 -3.72 -26.14 -10.19
N PRO A 40 -2.71 -27.03 -10.30
CA PRO A 40 -1.68 -27.20 -9.27
C PRO A 40 -0.74 -25.99 -9.11
N TRP A 41 -0.67 -25.09 -10.09
CA TRP A 41 0.13 -23.87 -10.00
C TRP A 41 -0.60 -22.70 -9.32
N VAL A 42 -1.88 -22.87 -8.97
CA VAL A 42 -2.69 -21.80 -8.38
C VAL A 42 -2.54 -21.85 -6.86
N LYS A 43 -1.98 -20.78 -6.27
CA LYS A 43 -2.00 -20.59 -4.82
C LYS A 43 -3.34 -20.02 -4.37
N THR A 44 -4.17 -20.88 -3.79
CA THR A 44 -5.49 -20.54 -3.25
C THR A 44 -5.42 -20.09 -1.79
N SER A 45 -6.35 -19.22 -1.37
CA SER A 45 -6.45 -18.82 0.04
C SER A 45 -7.85 -18.31 0.40
N PHE A 46 -8.32 -18.66 1.60
CA PHE A 46 -9.53 -18.12 2.19
C PHE A 46 -9.20 -17.33 3.47
N ALA A 47 -9.39 -16.01 3.42
CA ALA A 47 -9.06 -15.08 4.49
C ALA A 47 -10.25 -14.14 4.81
N PRO A 48 -11.23 -14.62 5.60
CA PRO A 48 -12.39 -13.82 5.97
C PRO A 48 -12.04 -12.72 6.96
N GLY A 49 -12.80 -11.62 6.91
CA GLY A 49 -12.65 -10.50 7.86
C GLY A 49 -13.17 -10.78 9.28
N SER A 50 -13.87 -11.90 9.52
CA SER A 50 -14.44 -12.27 10.82
C SER A 50 -14.66 -13.78 10.93
N GLN A 51 -14.60 -14.30 12.15
CA GLN A 51 -14.93 -15.70 12.48
C GLN A 51 -16.38 -16.07 12.15
N VAL A 52 -17.30 -15.09 12.16
CA VAL A 52 -18.72 -15.30 11.80
C VAL A 52 -18.86 -15.87 10.39
N VAL A 53 -17.94 -15.52 9.48
CA VAL A 53 -17.92 -16.05 8.12
C VAL A 53 -17.69 -17.56 8.12
N THR A 54 -16.69 -18.02 8.86
CA THR A 54 -16.42 -19.45 8.99
C THR A 54 -17.61 -20.18 9.64
N ASP A 55 -18.27 -19.58 10.65
CA ASP A 55 -19.42 -20.19 11.31
C ASP A 55 -20.59 -20.46 10.37
N TYR A 56 -20.99 -19.49 9.54
CA TYR A 56 -22.09 -19.71 8.60
C TYR A 56 -21.69 -20.58 7.41
N MET A 57 -20.42 -20.58 7.00
CA MET A 57 -19.94 -21.48 5.94
C MET A 57 -19.93 -22.94 6.42
N ASN A 58 -19.54 -23.19 7.67
CA ASN A 58 -19.66 -24.49 8.32
C ASN A 58 -21.13 -24.90 8.49
N ALA A 59 -21.98 -24.01 8.99
CA ALA A 59 -23.41 -24.29 9.15
C ALA A 59 -24.13 -24.57 7.81
N ALA A 60 -23.63 -24.02 6.70
CA ALA A 60 -24.10 -24.30 5.35
C ALA A 60 -23.52 -25.61 4.76
N GLY A 61 -22.53 -26.23 5.41
CA GLY A 61 -21.82 -27.38 4.89
C GLY A 61 -20.89 -27.07 3.70
N LEU A 62 -20.50 -25.80 3.52
CA LEU A 62 -19.75 -25.33 2.35
C LEU A 62 -18.24 -25.14 2.60
N MET A 63 -17.79 -25.24 3.85
CA MET A 63 -16.36 -25.08 4.16
C MET A 63 -15.54 -26.25 3.60
N ASP A 64 -16.02 -27.49 3.78
CA ASP A 64 -15.38 -28.70 3.23
C ASP A 64 -15.28 -28.65 1.70
N ASP A 65 -16.25 -28.01 1.03
CA ASP A 65 -16.23 -27.81 -0.42
C ASP A 65 -15.13 -26.82 -0.85
N LEU A 66 -14.96 -25.73 -0.12
CA LEU A 66 -13.86 -24.78 -0.35
C LEU A 66 -12.49 -25.41 -0.07
N GLU A 67 -12.35 -26.12 1.04
CA GLU A 67 -11.10 -26.78 1.43
C GLU A 67 -10.68 -27.87 0.44
N ALA A 68 -11.64 -28.61 -0.13
CA ALA A 68 -11.35 -29.59 -1.19
C ALA A 68 -10.79 -28.96 -2.48
N LEU A 69 -11.05 -27.67 -2.71
CA LEU A 69 -10.44 -26.86 -3.77
C LEU A 69 -9.23 -26.05 -3.27
N ASN A 70 -8.63 -26.46 -2.15
CA ASN A 70 -7.50 -25.82 -1.49
C ASN A 70 -7.74 -24.40 -0.97
N PHE A 71 -8.99 -23.93 -0.88
CA PHE A 71 -9.33 -22.65 -0.24
C PHE A 71 -9.41 -22.80 1.28
N PHE A 72 -8.30 -23.23 1.88
CA PHE A 72 -8.17 -23.35 3.33
C PHE A 72 -8.25 -21.99 4.03
N LEU A 73 -8.81 -21.99 5.24
CA LEU A 73 -8.76 -20.83 6.13
C LEU A 73 -7.30 -20.54 6.51
N VAL A 74 -6.73 -19.48 5.95
CA VAL A 74 -5.34 -19.08 6.21
C VAL A 74 -5.21 -18.04 7.33
N GLY A 75 -6.32 -17.44 7.74
CA GLY A 75 -6.36 -16.49 8.86
C GLY A 75 -7.46 -15.45 8.75
N TYR A 76 -7.67 -14.71 9.85
CA TYR A 76 -8.64 -13.63 9.94
C TYR A 76 -7.93 -12.28 9.83
N GLY A 77 -7.95 -11.67 8.65
CA GLY A 77 -7.26 -10.40 8.42
C GLY A 77 -7.06 -10.07 6.94
N CYS A 78 -6.31 -9.00 6.67
CA CYS A 78 -6.17 -8.47 5.31
C CYS A 78 -5.44 -9.41 4.34
N THR A 79 -4.44 -10.18 4.79
CA THR A 79 -3.68 -11.16 3.99
C THR A 79 -3.32 -10.64 2.57
N THR A 80 -3.70 -11.35 1.52
CA THR A 80 -3.46 -11.01 0.11
C THR A 80 -3.98 -9.62 -0.29
N CYS A 81 -5.04 -9.09 0.33
CA CYS A 81 -5.58 -7.76 0.01
C CYS A 81 -4.58 -6.61 0.30
N ILE A 82 -3.70 -6.80 1.29
CA ILE A 82 -2.64 -5.84 1.64
C ILE A 82 -1.27 -6.23 1.04
N GLY A 83 -1.22 -7.27 0.21
CA GLY A 83 0.04 -7.80 -0.36
C GLY A 83 0.74 -8.84 0.51
N ASN A 84 0.14 -9.28 1.62
CA ASN A 84 0.65 -10.38 2.43
C ASN A 84 0.20 -11.72 1.83
N SER A 85 0.57 -11.96 0.57
CA SER A 85 0.22 -13.15 -0.23
C SER A 85 1.18 -14.32 -0.02
N GLY A 86 2.34 -14.06 0.59
CA GLY A 86 3.41 -15.04 0.78
C GLY A 86 4.09 -15.45 -0.56
N PRO A 87 5.19 -16.23 -0.48
CA PRO A 87 5.97 -16.59 -1.67
C PRO A 87 5.17 -17.50 -2.61
N LEU A 88 5.53 -17.47 -3.90
CA LEU A 88 5.20 -18.55 -4.83
C LEU A 88 6.06 -19.77 -4.48
N GLU A 89 5.64 -20.96 -4.92
CA GLU A 89 6.49 -22.13 -4.81
C GLU A 89 7.72 -21.98 -5.71
N GLY A 90 8.88 -22.43 -5.25
CA GLY A 90 10.17 -22.19 -5.91
C GLY A 90 10.21 -22.51 -7.41
N PRO A 91 9.67 -23.67 -7.87
CA PRO A 91 9.61 -23.98 -9.30
C PRO A 91 8.74 -23.00 -10.12
N ILE A 92 7.63 -22.53 -9.55
CA ILE A 92 6.71 -21.58 -10.20
C ILE A 92 7.36 -20.20 -10.26
N GLU A 93 7.93 -19.72 -9.15
CA GLU A 93 8.65 -18.45 -9.11
C GLU A 93 9.77 -18.41 -10.15
N LYS A 94 10.59 -19.47 -10.18
CA LYS A 94 11.68 -19.60 -11.14
C LYS A 94 11.19 -19.53 -12.58
N ALA A 95 10.12 -20.27 -12.92
CA ALA A 95 9.55 -20.25 -14.27
C ALA A 95 9.01 -18.85 -14.65
N VAL A 96 8.37 -18.13 -13.71
CA VAL A 96 7.86 -16.77 -13.96
C VAL A 96 9.01 -15.80 -14.25
N VAL A 97 10.08 -15.87 -13.46
CA VAL A 97 11.23 -14.95 -13.56
C VAL A 97 12.09 -15.26 -14.78
N ASP A 98 12.52 -16.51 -14.95
CA ASP A 98 13.48 -16.90 -15.99
C ASP A 98 12.90 -16.73 -17.40
N GLU A 99 11.62 -17.02 -17.58
CA GLU A 99 10.92 -16.98 -18.87
C GLU A 99 10.17 -15.65 -19.11
N GLY A 100 10.21 -14.72 -18.15
CA GLY A 100 9.54 -13.41 -18.25
C GLY A 100 8.02 -13.51 -18.43
N ILE A 101 7.39 -14.54 -17.85
CA ILE A 101 5.96 -14.82 -18.05
C ILE A 101 5.12 -13.78 -17.32
N VAL A 102 4.17 -13.17 -18.04
CA VAL A 102 3.13 -12.33 -17.43
C VAL A 102 2.10 -13.24 -16.79
N VAL A 103 2.16 -13.35 -15.46
CA VAL A 103 1.19 -14.09 -14.63
C VAL A 103 0.23 -13.16 -13.89
N CYS A 104 -0.91 -13.73 -13.50
CA CYS A 104 -2.07 -13.02 -12.99
C CYS A 104 -2.43 -13.44 -11.56
N SER A 105 -3.13 -12.57 -10.83
CA SER A 105 -3.90 -12.92 -9.65
C SER A 105 -5.39 -12.65 -9.85
N ALA A 106 -6.26 -13.52 -9.34
CA ALA A 106 -7.67 -13.24 -9.13
C ALA A 106 -7.93 -13.07 -7.63
N LEU A 107 -8.52 -11.95 -7.20
CA LEU A 107 -8.81 -11.72 -5.79
C LEU A 107 -10.10 -10.97 -5.55
N SER A 108 -10.75 -11.23 -4.41
CA SER A 108 -11.93 -10.49 -3.97
C SER A 108 -11.60 -9.21 -3.19
N GLY A 109 -10.48 -8.58 -3.55
CA GLY A 109 -9.99 -7.33 -2.97
C GLY A 109 -10.69 -6.09 -3.52
N ASN A 110 -10.08 -4.92 -3.25
CA ASN A 110 -10.53 -3.62 -3.78
C ASN A 110 -9.40 -2.82 -4.45
N ARG A 111 -8.18 -3.36 -4.53
CA ARG A 111 -7.01 -2.72 -5.14
C ARG A 111 -6.16 -3.76 -5.84
N ASN A 112 -5.67 -3.41 -7.02
CA ASN A 112 -4.94 -4.30 -7.92
C ASN A 112 -3.76 -3.61 -8.62
N PHE A 113 -3.18 -2.59 -7.98
CA PHE A 113 -1.99 -1.89 -8.51
C PHE A 113 -0.82 -2.86 -8.77
N GLU A 114 0.04 -2.52 -9.72
CA GLU A 114 1.23 -3.34 -10.02
C GLU A 114 2.13 -3.52 -8.78
N GLY A 115 2.61 -4.74 -8.54
CA GLY A 115 3.47 -5.06 -7.39
C GLY A 115 2.77 -5.07 -6.02
N ARG A 116 1.47 -4.75 -5.95
CA ARG A 116 0.69 -4.72 -4.70
C ARG A 116 0.42 -6.11 -4.13
N ILE A 117 -0.01 -7.04 -4.97
CA ILE A 117 -0.45 -8.38 -4.56
C ILE A 117 0.76 -9.28 -4.35
N SER A 118 1.67 -9.28 -5.32
CA SER A 118 2.94 -9.99 -5.30
C SER A 118 3.92 -9.25 -6.22
N PRO A 119 5.23 -9.26 -5.94
CA PRO A 119 6.23 -8.70 -6.85
C PRO A 119 6.25 -9.38 -8.24
N HIS A 120 5.74 -10.63 -8.31
CA HIS A 120 5.73 -11.43 -9.54
C HIS A 120 4.47 -11.25 -10.40
N THR A 121 3.37 -10.70 -9.86
CA THR A 121 2.12 -10.55 -10.61
C THR A 121 2.02 -9.19 -11.30
N ARG A 122 1.99 -9.23 -12.63
CA ARG A 122 1.81 -8.05 -13.48
C ARG A 122 0.33 -7.84 -13.86
N GLY A 123 -0.47 -8.90 -13.89
CA GLY A 123 -1.93 -8.84 -14.01
C GLY A 123 -2.58 -9.07 -12.65
N ASN A 124 -3.48 -8.19 -12.20
CA ASN A 124 -4.20 -8.38 -10.95
C ASN A 124 -5.68 -8.02 -11.17
N TYR A 125 -6.59 -8.96 -10.99
CA TYR A 125 -8.00 -8.81 -11.32
C TYR A 125 -8.86 -8.88 -10.06
N LEU A 126 -9.65 -7.83 -9.84
CA LEU A 126 -10.65 -7.79 -8.78
C LEU A 126 -11.89 -8.52 -9.27
N ALA A 127 -12.33 -9.53 -8.53
CA ALA A 127 -13.47 -10.36 -8.90
C ALA A 127 -14.32 -10.68 -7.67
N SER A 128 -15.59 -11.07 -7.88
CA SER A 128 -16.40 -11.60 -6.79
C SER A 128 -15.80 -12.93 -6.27
N PRO A 129 -15.98 -13.28 -4.98
CA PRO A 129 -15.53 -14.57 -4.45
C PRO A 129 -15.89 -15.81 -5.31
N PRO A 130 -17.09 -15.93 -5.90
CA PRO A 130 -17.40 -17.05 -6.80
C PRO A 130 -16.54 -17.06 -8.07
N LEU A 131 -16.26 -15.90 -8.68
CA LEU A 131 -15.35 -15.81 -9.83
C LEU A 131 -13.90 -16.13 -9.45
N VAL A 132 -13.46 -15.82 -8.23
CA VAL A 132 -12.13 -16.23 -7.76
C VAL A 132 -11.99 -17.76 -7.76
N VAL A 133 -13.03 -18.49 -7.34
CA VAL A 133 -13.06 -19.96 -7.40
C VAL A 133 -13.03 -20.43 -8.86
N ALA A 134 -13.84 -19.82 -9.73
CA ALA A 134 -13.86 -20.17 -11.16
C ALA A 134 -12.49 -19.98 -11.84
N TYR A 135 -11.82 -18.86 -11.60
CA TYR A 135 -10.47 -18.60 -12.12
C TYR A 135 -9.41 -19.54 -11.53
N ALA A 136 -9.58 -20.02 -10.29
CA ALA A 136 -8.69 -21.02 -9.71
C ALA A 136 -8.84 -22.40 -10.39
N ILE A 137 -10.07 -22.77 -10.76
CA ILE A 137 -10.36 -24.01 -11.50
C ILE A 137 -9.82 -23.90 -12.93
N ALA A 138 -10.07 -22.78 -13.61
CA ALA A 138 -9.54 -22.52 -14.95
C ALA A 138 -8.00 -22.45 -14.97
N GLY A 139 -7.41 -21.80 -13.95
CA GLY A 139 -5.98 -21.58 -13.81
C GLY A 139 -5.39 -20.53 -14.76
N THR A 140 -6.24 -19.80 -15.48
CA THR A 140 -5.87 -18.75 -16.44
C THR A 140 -6.92 -17.65 -16.46
N THR A 141 -6.52 -16.41 -16.73
CA THR A 141 -7.42 -15.30 -17.06
C THR A 141 -7.75 -15.24 -18.55
N ASP A 142 -7.01 -15.99 -19.37
CA ASP A 142 -7.24 -16.14 -20.81
C ASP A 142 -8.20 -17.30 -21.05
N ILE A 143 -9.46 -17.09 -20.69
CA ILE A 143 -10.55 -18.06 -20.81
C ILE A 143 -11.84 -17.32 -21.17
N ASP A 144 -12.60 -17.84 -22.14
CA ASP A 144 -13.97 -17.43 -22.39
C ASP A 144 -14.93 -18.39 -21.69
N PHE A 145 -15.49 -17.99 -20.54
CA PHE A 145 -16.40 -18.83 -19.76
C PHE A 145 -17.70 -19.23 -20.49
N GLU A 146 -18.05 -18.59 -21.60
CA GLU A 146 -19.21 -18.98 -22.42
C GLU A 146 -18.90 -20.19 -23.30
N THR A 147 -17.70 -20.23 -23.86
CA THR A 147 -17.31 -21.17 -24.94
C THR A 147 -16.24 -22.18 -24.55
N ASP A 148 -15.43 -21.89 -23.52
CA ASP A 148 -14.39 -22.78 -23.02
C ASP A 148 -14.85 -23.57 -21.78
N PRO A 149 -14.58 -24.88 -21.71
CA PRO A 149 -14.85 -25.67 -20.52
C PRO A 149 -13.84 -25.39 -19.41
N LEU A 150 -14.29 -25.49 -18.16
CA LEU A 150 -13.43 -25.45 -16.97
C LEU A 150 -12.61 -26.75 -16.81
N GLY A 151 -13.14 -27.85 -17.33
CA GLY A 151 -12.56 -29.18 -17.31
C GLY A 151 -13.59 -30.20 -17.77
N GLN A 152 -13.26 -31.48 -17.56
CA GLN A 152 -14.15 -32.59 -17.88
C GLN A 152 -14.59 -33.31 -16.61
N ASP A 153 -15.82 -33.82 -16.62
CA ASP A 153 -16.33 -34.67 -15.54
C ASP A 153 -15.78 -36.10 -15.62
N ALA A 154 -16.20 -36.96 -14.68
CA ALA A 154 -15.76 -38.36 -14.62
C ALA A 154 -16.14 -39.19 -15.85
N ASP A 155 -17.16 -38.77 -16.60
CA ASP A 155 -17.63 -39.43 -17.82
C ASP A 155 -16.98 -38.81 -19.08
N GLY A 156 -16.14 -37.80 -18.92
CA GLY A 156 -15.44 -37.10 -19.99
C GLY A 156 -16.25 -35.98 -20.66
N ASN A 157 -17.39 -35.58 -20.09
CA ASN A 157 -18.17 -34.47 -20.63
C ASN A 157 -17.56 -33.13 -20.20
N ASP A 158 -17.56 -32.18 -21.12
CA ASP A 158 -17.13 -30.81 -20.86
C ASP A 158 -18.05 -30.12 -19.84
N VAL A 159 -17.45 -29.54 -18.80
CA VAL A 159 -18.14 -28.79 -17.74
C VAL A 159 -17.83 -27.31 -17.88
N PHE A 160 -18.85 -26.51 -18.10
CA PHE A 160 -18.76 -25.07 -18.27
C PHE A 160 -19.07 -24.32 -16.98
N LEU A 161 -18.75 -23.02 -16.93
CA LEU A 161 -19.08 -22.20 -15.76
C LEU A 161 -20.59 -22.20 -15.45
N ARG A 162 -21.43 -22.15 -16.50
CA ARG A 162 -22.90 -22.22 -16.39
C ARG A 162 -23.41 -23.49 -15.71
N ASP A 163 -22.65 -24.58 -15.76
CA ASP A 163 -23.05 -25.88 -15.21
C ASP A 163 -22.84 -25.95 -13.69
N ILE A 164 -22.01 -25.07 -13.13
CA ILE A 164 -21.67 -25.04 -11.72
C ILE A 164 -22.10 -23.73 -11.02
N TRP A 165 -22.56 -22.73 -11.78
CA TRP A 165 -22.97 -21.44 -11.22
C TRP A 165 -24.30 -21.56 -10.47
N PRO A 166 -24.36 -21.18 -9.17
CA PRO A 166 -25.58 -21.29 -8.38
C PRO A 166 -26.63 -20.23 -8.79
N THR A 167 -27.90 -20.56 -8.63
CA THR A 167 -28.98 -19.59 -8.82
C THR A 167 -29.08 -18.62 -7.64
N ASN A 168 -29.71 -17.46 -7.87
CA ASN A 168 -29.95 -16.49 -6.81
C ASN A 168 -30.88 -17.06 -5.72
N GLU A 169 -31.85 -17.89 -6.10
CA GLU A 169 -32.76 -18.56 -5.17
C GLU A 169 -32.00 -19.52 -4.24
N GLU A 170 -31.04 -20.28 -4.79
CA GLU A 170 -30.22 -21.19 -4.00
C GLU A 170 -29.33 -20.42 -3.01
N ILE A 171 -28.66 -19.36 -3.46
CA ILE A 171 -27.85 -18.50 -2.59
C ILE A 171 -28.71 -17.93 -1.46
N ALA A 172 -29.87 -17.36 -1.79
CA ALA A 172 -30.76 -16.75 -0.81
C ALA A 172 -31.28 -17.77 0.21
N ALA A 173 -31.64 -18.98 -0.25
CA ALA A 173 -32.09 -20.06 0.62
C ALA A 173 -30.98 -20.50 1.60
N THR A 174 -29.76 -20.69 1.11
CA THR A 174 -28.61 -21.07 1.93
C THR A 174 -28.22 -19.98 2.92
N VAL A 175 -28.18 -18.71 2.51
CA VAL A 175 -27.93 -17.58 3.42
C VAL A 175 -28.98 -17.55 4.54
N LYS A 176 -30.27 -17.70 4.20
CA LYS A 176 -31.36 -17.70 5.17
C LYS A 176 -31.25 -18.87 6.16
N SER A 177 -30.80 -20.03 5.70
CA SER A 177 -30.67 -21.23 6.54
C SER A 177 -29.43 -21.21 7.42
N SER A 178 -28.32 -20.58 7.01
CA SER A 178 -27.02 -20.68 7.71
C SER A 178 -26.58 -19.43 8.49
N VAL A 179 -26.99 -18.23 8.09
CA VAL A 179 -26.58 -16.97 8.75
C VAL A 179 -27.53 -16.63 9.89
N LYS A 180 -27.05 -16.71 11.14
CA LYS A 180 -27.85 -16.56 12.35
C LYS A 180 -27.33 -15.46 13.27
N GLN A 181 -28.25 -14.72 13.88
CA GLN A 181 -27.92 -13.69 14.88
C GLN A 181 -27.09 -14.24 16.06
N SER A 182 -27.29 -15.51 16.44
CA SER A 182 -26.55 -16.15 17.52
C SER A 182 -25.05 -16.20 17.25
N GLN A 183 -24.62 -16.49 16.01
CA GLN A 183 -23.21 -16.52 15.61
C GLN A 183 -22.53 -15.17 15.86
N PHE A 184 -23.21 -14.08 15.49
CA PHE A 184 -22.69 -12.73 15.74
C PHE A 184 -22.59 -12.43 17.24
N LYS A 185 -23.65 -12.72 18.02
CA LYS A 185 -23.64 -12.47 19.48
C LYS A 185 -22.52 -13.23 20.17
N GLU A 186 -22.31 -14.50 19.79
CA GLU A 186 -21.28 -15.35 20.37
C GLU A 186 -19.87 -14.85 20.02
N ARG A 187 -19.58 -14.57 18.75
CA ARG A 187 -18.23 -14.12 18.34
C ARG A 187 -17.87 -12.75 18.89
N TYR A 188 -18.82 -11.81 18.92
CA TYR A 188 -18.52 -10.45 19.37
C TYR A 188 -18.53 -10.26 20.88
N SER A 189 -19.17 -11.16 21.66
CA SER A 189 -19.09 -11.09 23.13
C SER A 189 -17.69 -11.42 23.68
N ALA A 190 -16.88 -12.16 22.91
CA ALA A 190 -15.54 -12.59 23.27
C ALA A 190 -14.40 -11.92 22.46
N VAL A 191 -14.70 -10.88 21.67
CA VAL A 191 -13.74 -10.30 20.70
C VAL A 191 -12.46 -9.77 21.35
N SER A 192 -12.53 -9.30 22.61
CA SER A 192 -11.39 -8.76 23.36
C SER A 192 -10.55 -9.82 24.07
N VAL A 193 -11.04 -11.05 24.18
CA VAL A 193 -10.37 -12.11 24.96
C VAL A 193 -9.11 -12.59 24.25
N GLY A 194 -9.19 -12.79 22.93
CA GLY A 194 -8.07 -13.29 22.12
C GLY A 194 -7.60 -14.70 22.51
N PRO A 195 -6.64 -15.27 21.76
CA PRO A 195 -6.07 -16.58 22.08
C PRO A 195 -5.09 -16.51 23.27
N GLU A 196 -4.67 -17.66 23.80
CA GLU A 196 -3.76 -17.76 24.95
C GLU A 196 -2.48 -16.92 24.77
N GLN A 197 -1.93 -16.89 23.56
CA GLN A 197 -0.74 -16.10 23.24
C GLN A 197 -0.96 -14.59 23.49
N TRP A 198 -2.14 -14.07 23.13
CA TRP A 198 -2.49 -12.67 23.41
C TRP A 198 -2.59 -12.41 24.92
N GLN A 199 -3.30 -13.29 25.63
CA GLN A 199 -3.49 -13.16 27.09
C GLN A 199 -2.17 -13.29 27.86
N SER A 200 -1.21 -14.06 27.34
CA SER A 200 0.12 -14.24 27.95
C SER A 200 1.10 -13.09 27.69
N THR A 201 0.72 -12.10 26.87
CA THR A 201 1.61 -10.98 26.55
C THR A 201 1.70 -10.04 27.75
N ALA A 202 2.87 -9.96 28.37
CA ALA A 202 3.13 -9.00 29.43
C ALA A 202 3.11 -7.57 28.87
N ALA A 203 2.36 -6.68 29.50
CA ALA A 203 2.35 -5.26 29.19
C ALA A 203 3.03 -4.48 30.33
N PRO A 204 3.94 -3.54 30.04
CA PRO A 204 4.56 -2.72 31.07
C PRO A 204 3.52 -1.81 31.73
N GLU A 205 3.70 -1.52 33.01
CA GLU A 205 2.88 -0.57 33.77
C GLU A 205 3.45 0.85 33.63
N GLY A 206 2.60 1.83 33.31
CA GLY A 206 2.99 3.25 33.25
C GLY A 206 2.30 4.04 32.13
N GLU A 207 2.39 5.37 32.22
CA GLU A 207 1.77 6.30 31.25
C GLU A 207 2.72 6.72 30.12
N VAL A 208 4.03 6.50 30.29
CA VAL A 208 5.07 6.88 29.32
C VAL A 208 5.72 5.62 28.75
N PHE A 209 5.82 5.56 27.42
CA PHE A 209 6.43 4.42 26.73
C PHE A 209 7.93 4.33 27.01
N ALA A 210 8.38 3.18 27.53
CA ALA A 210 9.79 2.89 27.76
C ALA A 210 10.47 2.48 26.44
N TRP A 211 11.22 3.41 25.83
CA TRP A 211 11.90 3.15 24.57
C TRP A 211 13.11 2.23 24.75
N GLU A 212 13.13 1.12 24.02
CA GLU A 212 14.26 0.19 23.95
C GLU A 212 15.21 0.62 22.81
N PRO A 213 16.47 1.01 23.10
CA PRO A 213 17.38 1.56 22.09
C PRO A 213 17.69 0.61 20.92
N ASP A 214 17.69 -0.69 21.20
CA ASP A 214 17.99 -1.81 20.31
C ASP A 214 16.76 -2.41 19.62
N SER A 215 15.56 -1.89 19.92
CA SER A 215 14.34 -2.35 19.25
C SER A 215 14.38 -2.03 17.75
N THR A 216 14.25 -3.08 16.94
CA THR A 216 14.13 -2.94 15.48
C THR A 216 12.68 -2.75 15.02
N TYR A 217 11.72 -2.71 15.95
CA TYR A 217 10.28 -2.56 15.67
C TYR A 217 9.71 -1.21 16.12
N ILE A 218 10.07 -0.75 17.32
CA ILE A 218 9.53 0.47 17.91
C ILE A 218 10.70 1.39 18.28
N ARG A 219 10.83 2.54 17.61
CA ARG A 219 11.87 3.54 17.89
C ARG A 219 11.27 4.93 18.06
N LYS A 220 11.81 5.71 19.00
CA LYS A 220 11.38 7.10 19.23
C LYS A 220 11.64 7.92 17.97
N PRO A 221 10.62 8.47 17.30
CA PRO A 221 10.82 9.25 16.09
C PRO A 221 11.29 10.67 16.41
N PRO A 222 12.05 11.33 15.50
CA PRO A 222 12.63 12.66 15.72
C PRO A 222 11.64 13.81 15.46
N PHE A 223 10.34 13.55 15.27
CA PHE A 223 9.35 14.55 14.83
C PHE A 223 9.21 15.77 15.77
N PHE A 224 9.62 15.63 17.03
CA PHE A 224 9.52 16.65 18.06
C PHE A 224 10.88 17.20 18.50
N ASP A 225 11.98 16.77 17.88
CA ASP A 225 13.32 17.19 18.27
C ASP A 225 13.49 18.70 18.02
N GLY A 226 13.97 19.42 19.04
CA GLY A 226 14.14 20.87 18.99
C GLY A 226 12.82 21.68 19.02
N LEU A 227 11.67 21.04 19.23
CA LEU A 227 10.39 21.75 19.37
C LEU A 227 10.40 22.64 20.61
N LYS A 228 10.11 23.93 20.41
CA LYS A 228 9.96 24.93 21.48
C LYS A 228 8.49 25.20 21.76
N ALA A 229 8.17 25.46 23.03
CA ALA A 229 6.86 25.93 23.48
C ALA A 229 6.56 27.34 22.96
N GLY A 230 5.26 27.69 22.93
CA GLY A 230 4.77 28.98 22.44
C GLY A 230 4.65 29.06 20.92
N ALA A 231 4.67 30.30 20.40
CA ALA A 231 4.45 30.57 18.98
C ALA A 231 5.43 29.81 18.06
N PRO A 232 4.98 29.36 16.87
CA PRO A 232 5.86 28.70 15.92
C PRO A 232 6.93 29.66 15.37
N PRO A 233 8.09 29.14 14.92
CA PRO A 233 9.07 29.97 14.23
C PRO A 233 8.45 30.57 12.95
N PRO A 234 8.94 31.75 12.49
CA PRO A 234 8.51 32.31 11.23
C PRO A 234 8.70 31.32 10.09
N ALA A 235 7.74 31.27 9.17
CA ALA A 235 7.88 30.49 7.95
C ALA A 235 9.04 31.04 7.10
N THR A 236 9.74 30.15 6.40
CA THR A 236 10.88 30.51 5.55
C THR A 236 10.61 30.10 4.12
N ASP A 237 11.14 30.88 3.18
CA ASP A 237 11.19 30.48 1.78
C ASP A 237 12.03 29.22 1.60
N ILE A 238 11.78 28.49 0.51
CA ILE A 238 12.55 27.31 0.12
C ILE A 238 13.51 27.76 -0.97
N ILE A 239 14.78 27.95 -0.62
CA ILE A 239 15.79 28.53 -1.52
C ILE A 239 16.80 27.46 -1.92
N ASP A 240 17.17 27.47 -3.20
CA ASP A 240 18.20 26.61 -3.80
C ASP A 240 18.00 25.11 -3.57
N ALA A 241 16.74 24.66 -3.63
CA ALA A 241 16.39 23.25 -3.45
C ALA A 241 16.73 22.38 -4.66
N ARG A 242 17.03 21.11 -4.40
CA ARG A 242 17.23 20.08 -5.44
C ARG A 242 16.01 19.18 -5.57
N VAL A 243 15.73 18.71 -6.78
CA VAL A 243 14.67 17.72 -7.02
C VAL A 243 15.20 16.34 -6.62
N LEU A 244 14.60 15.74 -5.59
CA LEU A 244 14.97 14.40 -5.12
C LEU A 244 14.42 13.30 -6.05
N ALA A 245 13.20 13.50 -6.53
CA ALA A 245 12.52 12.59 -7.44
C ALA A 245 11.65 13.38 -8.42
N LEU A 246 11.73 13.00 -9.70
CA LEU A 246 10.85 13.48 -10.76
C LEU A 246 9.96 12.32 -11.21
N LEU A 247 8.67 12.40 -10.93
CA LEU A 247 7.75 11.29 -11.07
C LEU A 247 6.66 11.59 -12.11
N GLY A 248 6.07 10.53 -12.68
CA GLY A 248 4.95 10.64 -13.63
C GLY A 248 3.59 10.79 -12.95
N ASP A 249 2.54 10.44 -13.69
CA ASP A 249 1.16 10.41 -13.21
C ASP A 249 0.87 9.20 -12.30
N THR A 250 -0.20 9.31 -11.50
CA THR A 250 -0.81 8.23 -10.71
C THR A 250 0.19 7.51 -9.79
N VAL A 251 1.11 8.28 -9.17
CA VAL A 251 2.03 7.75 -8.16
C VAL A 251 1.25 7.39 -6.89
N THR A 252 0.98 6.11 -6.70
CA THR A 252 0.28 5.62 -5.49
C THR A 252 1.10 5.79 -4.20
N THR A 253 0.43 5.78 -3.04
CA THR A 253 1.12 5.71 -1.74
C THR A 253 1.85 4.38 -1.50
N ASP A 254 1.59 3.33 -2.28
CA ASP A 254 2.43 2.13 -2.28
C ASP A 254 3.77 2.36 -3.00
N HIS A 255 3.84 3.26 -3.97
CA HIS A 255 5.11 3.70 -4.56
C HIS A 255 5.92 4.55 -3.57
N ILE A 256 5.25 5.48 -2.88
CA ILE A 256 5.88 6.42 -1.94
C ILE A 256 6.30 5.71 -0.64
N SER A 257 5.48 4.80 -0.11
CA SER A 257 5.76 4.09 1.14
C SER A 257 5.25 2.65 1.03
N PRO A 258 6.03 1.72 0.44
CA PRO A 258 5.65 0.32 0.31
C PRO A 258 5.36 -0.31 1.68
N ALA A 259 4.46 -1.30 1.70
CA ALA A 259 4.11 -2.04 2.92
C ALA A 259 4.55 -3.51 2.89
N GLY A 260 5.00 -4.01 1.73
CA GLY A 260 5.33 -5.41 1.49
C GLY A 260 6.75 -5.78 1.91
N LYS A 261 7.34 -6.73 1.17
CA LYS A 261 8.67 -7.30 1.41
C LYS A 261 9.77 -6.24 1.42
N ILE A 262 10.77 -6.47 2.27
CA ILE A 262 12.02 -5.70 2.33
C ILE A 262 13.10 -6.53 1.64
N GLU A 263 13.71 -6.01 0.59
CA GLU A 263 14.82 -6.68 -0.10
C GLU A 263 16.13 -6.52 0.67
N ALA A 264 17.00 -7.54 0.65
CA ALA A 264 18.20 -7.58 1.47
C ALA A 264 19.28 -6.57 1.06
N ASP A 265 19.32 -6.21 -0.21
CA ASP A 265 20.23 -5.22 -0.78
C ASP A 265 19.68 -3.78 -0.69
N SER A 266 18.41 -3.61 -0.33
CA SER A 266 17.80 -2.29 -0.11
C SER A 266 18.41 -1.57 1.10
N PRO A 267 18.33 -0.23 1.18
CA PRO A 267 18.81 0.52 2.34
C PRO A 267 18.24 0.00 3.67
N ALA A 268 16.94 -0.31 3.70
CA ALA A 268 16.28 -0.85 4.88
C ALA A 268 16.77 -2.26 5.25
N GLY A 269 17.01 -3.11 4.24
CA GLY A 269 17.57 -4.45 4.44
C GLY A 269 19.00 -4.43 4.99
N LYS A 270 19.84 -3.52 4.49
CA LYS A 270 21.21 -3.30 5.00
C LYS A 270 21.19 -2.83 6.45
N TYR A 271 20.37 -1.81 6.76
CA TYR A 271 20.18 -1.33 8.13
C TYR A 271 19.74 -2.45 9.08
N LEU A 272 18.78 -3.28 8.69
CA LEU A 272 18.31 -4.41 9.50
C LEU A 272 19.42 -5.44 9.75
N GLN A 273 20.24 -5.76 8.75
CA GLN A 273 21.37 -6.68 8.88
C GLN A 273 22.47 -6.12 9.78
N GLU A 274 22.79 -4.83 9.66
CA GLU A 274 23.72 -4.12 10.55
C GLU A 274 23.26 -4.16 12.01
N HIS A 275 21.95 -4.26 12.25
CA HIS A 275 21.34 -4.41 13.58
C HIS A 275 21.03 -5.88 13.92
N GLY A 276 21.69 -6.85 13.28
CA GLY A 276 21.63 -8.27 13.61
C GLY A 276 20.34 -8.99 13.18
N VAL A 277 19.48 -8.37 12.38
CA VAL A 277 18.27 -9.02 11.86
C VAL A 277 18.60 -9.79 10.59
N LEU A 278 18.37 -11.10 10.62
CA LEU A 278 18.53 -11.96 9.43
C LEU A 278 17.44 -11.68 8.39
N PRO A 279 17.71 -11.82 7.07
CA PRO A 279 16.72 -11.54 6.02
C PRO A 279 15.36 -12.24 6.20
N ARG A 280 15.36 -13.50 6.64
CA ARG A 280 14.12 -14.25 6.94
C ARG A 280 13.25 -13.60 8.05
N ASN A 281 13.85 -12.74 8.88
CA ASN A 281 13.23 -12.04 10.00
C ASN A 281 13.01 -10.55 9.71
N PHE A 282 13.24 -10.06 8.49
CA PHE A 282 12.94 -8.67 8.15
C PHE A 282 11.46 -8.35 8.33
N ASN A 283 10.59 -9.33 8.11
CA ASN A 283 9.14 -9.13 8.05
C ASN A 283 8.81 -8.16 6.89
N SER A 284 7.77 -7.34 7.01
CA SER A 284 7.38 -6.37 5.97
C SER A 284 7.60 -4.92 6.41
N TYR A 285 7.68 -3.99 5.45
CA TYR A 285 7.65 -2.56 5.76
C TYR A 285 6.43 -2.18 6.61
N GLY A 286 5.26 -2.78 6.35
CA GLY A 286 4.05 -2.56 7.15
C GLY A 286 4.24 -2.91 8.63
N SER A 287 4.97 -3.98 8.94
CA SER A 287 5.29 -4.40 10.31
C SER A 287 6.31 -3.49 11.00
N ARG A 288 7.11 -2.74 10.23
CA ARG A 288 8.19 -1.88 10.70
C ARG A 288 7.79 -0.43 10.90
N ARG A 289 6.48 -0.11 10.81
CA ARG A 289 5.94 1.25 10.94
C ARG A 289 6.19 1.94 12.27
N GLY A 290 6.54 1.21 13.32
CA GLY A 290 6.99 1.79 14.59
C GLY A 290 8.45 2.24 14.58
N ASN A 291 9.21 1.93 13.54
CA ASN A 291 10.63 2.22 13.42
C ASN A 291 10.90 3.16 12.24
N HIS A 292 11.14 4.43 12.56
CA HIS A 292 11.36 5.45 11.55
C HIS A 292 12.61 5.22 10.70
N GLU A 293 13.66 4.59 11.23
CA GLU A 293 14.89 4.27 10.49
C GLU A 293 14.62 3.32 9.32
N VAL A 294 13.76 2.32 9.53
CA VAL A 294 13.36 1.38 8.48
C VAL A 294 12.44 2.06 7.48
N MET A 295 11.47 2.84 7.99
CA MET A 295 10.44 3.43 7.14
C MET A 295 10.98 4.58 6.27
N MET A 296 11.90 5.39 6.77
CA MET A 296 12.56 6.43 5.96
C MET A 296 13.39 5.79 4.84
N ARG A 297 14.12 4.71 5.13
CA ARG A 297 14.85 3.91 4.12
C ARG A 297 13.95 3.21 3.11
N GLY A 298 12.72 2.89 3.53
CA GLY A 298 11.69 2.34 2.66
C GLY A 298 10.94 3.39 1.84
N THR A 299 11.15 4.69 2.08
CA THR A 299 10.40 5.74 1.38
C THR A 299 10.89 5.85 -0.06
N PHE A 300 9.95 5.82 -1.01
CA PHE A 300 10.16 5.66 -2.44
C PHE A 300 10.89 4.37 -2.85
N ALA A 301 11.00 3.37 -1.97
CA ALA A 301 11.73 2.12 -2.25
C ALA A 301 10.92 1.04 -2.98
N ASN A 302 9.74 1.37 -3.51
CA ASN A 302 8.93 0.41 -4.24
C ASN A 302 9.64 -0.03 -5.52
N VAL A 303 9.72 -1.35 -5.76
CA VAL A 303 10.40 -1.96 -6.91
C VAL A 303 9.83 -1.56 -8.27
N ARG A 304 8.63 -0.98 -8.32
CA ARG A 304 7.95 -0.50 -9.54
C ARG A 304 7.93 1.02 -9.66
N LEU A 305 8.56 1.75 -8.74
CA LEU A 305 8.69 3.20 -8.89
C LEU A 305 9.53 3.49 -10.14
N ARG A 306 9.07 4.43 -10.97
CA ARG A 306 9.81 4.93 -12.13
C ARG A 306 10.13 6.40 -11.90
N ASN A 307 11.41 6.68 -11.68
CA ASN A 307 11.92 8.03 -11.48
C ASN A 307 12.56 8.53 -12.78
N LEU A 308 12.05 9.64 -13.31
CA LEU A 308 12.50 10.23 -14.56
C LEU A 308 13.91 10.83 -14.46
N LEU A 309 14.44 11.05 -13.25
CA LEU A 309 15.85 11.42 -13.02
C LEU A 309 16.83 10.25 -13.25
N ALA A 310 16.34 9.01 -13.27
CA ALA A 310 17.12 7.79 -13.48
C ALA A 310 16.47 6.94 -14.59
N PRO A 311 16.46 7.43 -15.84
CA PRO A 311 15.78 6.73 -16.94
C PRO A 311 16.37 5.35 -17.18
N GLY A 312 15.50 4.38 -17.47
CA GLY A 312 15.87 2.97 -17.67
C GLY A 312 15.97 2.14 -16.38
N THR A 313 15.72 2.74 -15.22
CA THR A 313 15.66 2.02 -13.93
C THR A 313 14.22 1.85 -13.45
N GLU A 314 13.96 0.76 -12.70
CA GLU A 314 12.77 0.61 -11.86
C GLU A 314 13.24 0.43 -10.41
N GLY A 315 12.46 0.95 -9.45
CA GLY A 315 12.80 0.90 -8.03
C GLY A 315 13.04 2.27 -7.41
N GLY A 316 13.46 2.27 -6.15
CA GLY A 316 13.79 3.49 -5.40
C GLY A 316 15.13 4.11 -5.75
N VAL A 317 15.37 4.33 -7.04
CA VAL A 317 16.62 4.86 -7.59
C VAL A 317 16.45 6.32 -7.99
N THR A 318 17.47 7.13 -7.76
CA THR A 318 17.58 8.51 -8.26
C THR A 318 19.02 8.82 -8.63
N ARG A 319 19.26 10.04 -9.09
CA ARG A 319 20.60 10.56 -9.37
C ARG A 319 20.91 11.68 -8.39
N HIS A 320 22.05 11.60 -7.72
CA HIS A 320 22.60 12.72 -6.97
C HIS A 320 23.12 13.74 -8.00
N LEU A 321 22.41 14.86 -8.15
CA LEU A 321 22.61 15.78 -9.27
C LEU A 321 23.99 16.45 -9.31
N PRO A 322 24.63 16.81 -8.17
CA PRO A 322 25.95 17.42 -8.19
C PRO A 322 27.05 16.58 -8.88
N ASP A 323 27.04 15.25 -8.69
CA ASP A 323 28.07 14.34 -9.23
C ASP A 323 27.53 13.38 -10.31
N GLY A 324 26.22 13.37 -10.54
CA GLY A 324 25.54 12.51 -11.50
C GLY A 324 25.47 11.02 -11.07
N GLN A 325 25.83 10.68 -9.83
CA GLN A 325 25.87 9.30 -9.38
C GLN A 325 24.45 8.74 -9.17
N GLN A 326 24.14 7.58 -9.78
CA GLN A 326 22.92 6.85 -9.48
C GLN A 326 23.04 6.12 -8.13
N MET A 327 22.02 6.26 -7.28
CA MET A 327 21.95 5.62 -5.96
C MET A 327 20.50 5.50 -5.49
N SER A 328 20.28 4.95 -4.29
CA SER A 328 18.93 4.92 -3.73
C SER A 328 18.45 6.34 -3.38
N ILE A 329 17.14 6.57 -3.45
CA ILE A 329 16.53 7.85 -3.05
C ILE A 329 16.88 8.21 -1.60
N PHE A 330 16.94 7.21 -0.72
CA PHE A 330 17.37 7.40 0.67
C PHE A 330 18.82 7.91 0.74
N ASP A 331 19.76 7.26 0.07
CA ASP A 331 21.18 7.65 0.13
C ASP A 331 21.41 9.05 -0.46
N ALA A 332 20.73 9.39 -1.56
CA ALA A 332 20.80 10.72 -2.15
C ALA A 332 20.25 11.78 -1.19
N SER A 333 19.12 11.51 -0.54
CA SER A 333 18.54 12.39 0.48
C SER A 333 19.51 12.61 1.65
N MET A 334 20.17 11.57 2.14
CA MET A 334 21.14 11.72 3.25
C MET A 334 22.34 12.60 2.86
N ARG A 335 22.83 12.50 1.62
CA ARG A 335 23.90 13.39 1.11
C ARG A 335 23.45 14.85 1.08
N TYR A 336 22.30 15.14 0.48
CA TYR A 336 21.78 16.50 0.42
C TYR A 336 21.51 17.10 1.80
N GLN A 337 21.01 16.29 2.75
CA GLN A 337 20.83 16.74 4.14
C GLN A 337 22.18 17.07 4.81
N ALA A 338 23.23 16.29 4.56
CA ALA A 338 24.57 16.58 5.07
C ALA A 338 25.14 17.90 4.51
N ASP A 339 24.80 18.22 3.25
CA ASP A 339 25.19 19.46 2.58
C ASP A 339 24.27 20.66 2.92
N GLY A 340 23.21 20.44 3.71
CA GLY A 340 22.23 21.48 4.07
C GLY A 340 21.35 21.93 2.91
N VAL A 341 21.21 21.12 1.86
CA VAL A 341 20.44 21.42 0.65
C VAL A 341 18.98 21.00 0.84
N PRO A 342 18.01 21.92 0.70
CA PRO A 342 16.59 21.56 0.78
C PRO A 342 16.17 20.71 -0.42
N LEU A 343 15.16 19.87 -0.24
CA LEU A 343 14.68 18.96 -1.28
C LEU A 343 13.24 19.23 -1.67
N VAL A 344 12.92 19.00 -2.93
CA VAL A 344 11.55 18.98 -3.46
C VAL A 344 11.28 17.69 -4.26
N VAL A 345 10.01 17.33 -4.37
CA VAL A 345 9.55 16.29 -5.30
C VAL A 345 8.68 16.94 -6.37
N ILE A 346 8.86 16.54 -7.61
CA ILE A 346 7.98 16.94 -8.72
C ILE A 346 7.25 15.70 -9.22
N ALA A 347 5.94 15.76 -9.41
CA ALA A 347 5.16 14.65 -9.93
C ALA A 347 4.07 15.10 -10.93
N GLY A 348 3.47 14.14 -11.64
CA GLY A 348 2.33 14.39 -12.50
C GLY A 348 1.01 14.55 -11.74
N SER A 349 -0.06 14.06 -12.34
CA SER A 349 -1.41 14.04 -11.80
C SER A 349 -1.65 12.88 -10.81
N GLU A 350 -2.70 13.00 -9.99
CA GLU A 350 -3.17 11.98 -9.04
C GLU A 350 -2.08 11.50 -8.05
N TYR A 351 -1.19 12.42 -7.65
CA TYR A 351 -0.10 12.10 -6.75
C TYR A 351 -0.62 11.68 -5.36
N GLY A 352 -0.20 10.51 -4.90
CA GLY A 352 -0.59 9.95 -3.62
C GLY A 352 -1.89 9.13 -3.64
N THR A 353 -2.28 8.57 -4.78
CA THR A 353 -3.48 7.72 -4.85
C THR A 353 -3.40 6.45 -4.01
N GLY A 354 -4.54 5.95 -3.56
CA GLY A 354 -4.66 4.66 -2.87
C GLY A 354 -4.71 4.75 -1.33
N SER A 355 -3.73 4.16 -0.65
CA SER A 355 -3.79 3.92 0.81
C SER A 355 -3.68 5.21 1.62
N SER A 356 -4.39 5.30 2.74
CA SER A 356 -4.35 6.43 3.67
C SER A 356 -3.10 6.52 4.56
N ARG A 357 -2.03 5.78 4.23
CA ARG A 357 -0.86 5.65 5.12
C ARG A 357 -0.14 6.99 5.24
N ASP A 358 -0.05 7.51 6.46
CA ASP A 358 0.66 8.76 6.76
C ASP A 358 2.19 8.62 6.61
N TRP A 359 2.71 7.39 6.64
CA TRP A 359 4.12 7.11 6.33
C TRP A 359 4.56 7.56 4.94
N ALA A 360 3.65 7.72 3.99
CA ALA A 360 3.97 8.36 2.70
C ALA A 360 4.35 9.85 2.88
N ALA A 361 3.81 10.54 3.89
CA ALA A 361 4.18 11.91 4.23
C ALA A 361 5.32 11.96 5.26
N LYS A 362 5.29 11.14 6.32
CA LYS A 362 6.36 11.07 7.33
C LYS A 362 7.70 10.69 6.71
N GLY A 363 7.69 9.72 5.80
CA GLY A 363 8.87 9.33 5.03
C GLY A 363 9.41 10.48 4.19
N THR A 364 8.54 11.11 3.40
CA THR A 364 8.87 12.29 2.57
C THR A 364 9.51 13.40 3.42
N TYR A 365 8.91 13.70 4.58
CA TYR A 365 9.44 14.66 5.55
C TYR A 365 10.83 14.26 6.09
N LEU A 366 11.02 13.00 6.52
CA LEU A 366 12.30 12.50 7.05
C LEU A 366 13.40 12.40 5.98
N LEU A 367 13.03 12.34 4.70
CA LEU A 367 13.95 12.49 3.59
C LEU A 367 14.30 13.96 3.30
N GLY A 368 13.89 14.92 4.14
CA GLY A 368 14.25 16.33 4.02
C GLY A 368 13.47 17.08 2.94
N VAL A 369 12.42 16.48 2.38
CA VAL A 369 11.58 17.13 1.36
C VAL A 369 10.73 18.23 2.00
N ARG A 370 10.86 19.46 1.50
CA ARG A 370 10.19 20.66 2.01
C ARG A 370 8.90 20.98 1.25
N ALA A 371 8.84 20.65 -0.02
CA ALA A 371 7.65 20.82 -0.84
C ALA A 371 7.50 19.72 -1.89
N VAL A 372 6.26 19.49 -2.32
CA VAL A 372 5.94 18.64 -3.46
C VAL A 372 5.22 19.52 -4.48
N ILE A 373 5.60 19.47 -5.76
CA ILE A 373 4.97 20.21 -6.85
C ILE A 373 4.35 19.21 -7.83
N THR A 374 3.04 19.26 -8.02
CA THR A 374 2.33 18.26 -8.84
C THR A 374 1.28 18.88 -9.76
N SER A 375 0.79 18.12 -10.75
CA SER A 375 -0.39 18.54 -11.52
C SER A 375 -1.69 18.40 -10.71
N SER A 376 -1.79 17.38 -9.85
CA SER A 376 -2.91 17.24 -8.91
C SER A 376 -2.59 16.25 -7.79
N TYR A 377 -3.29 16.39 -6.66
CA TYR A 377 -3.18 15.51 -5.50
C TYR A 377 -4.42 14.66 -5.27
N GLU A 378 -4.18 13.47 -4.74
CA GLU A 378 -5.22 12.71 -4.05
C GLU A 378 -5.46 13.21 -2.63
N ARG A 379 -6.75 13.25 -2.25
CA ARG A 379 -7.24 14.06 -1.11
C ARG A 379 -6.54 13.72 0.20
N ILE A 380 -6.40 12.43 0.52
CA ILE A 380 -5.83 11.98 1.81
C ILE A 380 -4.33 12.26 1.86
N HIS A 381 -3.62 12.03 0.76
CA HIS A 381 -2.19 12.24 0.73
C HIS A 381 -1.81 13.72 0.88
N ARG A 382 -2.56 14.62 0.21
CA ARG A 382 -2.43 16.07 0.40
C ARG A 382 -2.52 16.45 1.88
N SER A 383 -3.57 16.00 2.57
CA SER A 383 -3.75 16.28 4.00
C SER A 383 -2.63 15.70 4.87
N ASN A 384 -2.10 14.52 4.53
CA ASN A 384 -0.98 13.92 5.26
C ASN A 384 0.32 14.73 5.08
N LEU A 385 0.61 15.27 3.89
CA LEU A 385 1.77 16.15 3.64
C LEU A 385 1.70 17.39 4.53
N ILE A 386 0.54 18.05 4.56
CA ILE A 386 0.28 19.22 5.42
C ILE A 386 0.48 18.86 6.89
N GLY A 387 -0.06 17.71 7.32
CA GLY A 387 0.06 17.22 8.68
C GLY A 387 1.51 16.99 9.13
N MET A 388 2.44 16.79 8.18
CA MET A 388 3.87 16.64 8.44
C MET A 388 4.69 17.91 8.14
N GLY A 389 4.06 19.02 7.74
CA GLY A 389 4.75 20.27 7.42
C GLY A 389 5.45 20.26 6.05
N VAL A 390 5.09 19.36 5.14
CA VAL A 390 5.55 19.38 3.74
C VAL A 390 4.54 20.19 2.92
N LEU A 391 5.01 21.21 2.20
CA LEU A 391 4.13 22.14 1.47
C LEU A 391 3.61 21.49 0.18
N PRO A 392 2.29 21.20 0.03
CA PRO A 392 1.75 20.73 -1.22
C PRO A 392 1.52 21.91 -2.18
N LEU A 393 2.14 21.84 -3.35
CA LEU A 393 2.08 22.84 -4.41
C LEU A 393 1.51 22.19 -5.68
N GLU A 394 0.69 22.95 -6.40
CA GLU A 394 0.07 22.51 -7.65
C GLU A 394 0.43 23.46 -8.79
N PHE A 395 0.75 22.93 -9.97
CA PHE A 395 0.90 23.74 -11.17
C PHE A 395 -0.40 24.50 -11.46
N VAL A 396 -0.31 25.73 -11.95
CA VAL A 396 -1.49 26.56 -12.27
C VAL A 396 -1.83 26.51 -13.75
N ASP A 397 -3.06 26.88 -14.08
CA ASP A 397 -3.46 27.18 -15.46
C ASP A 397 -3.22 26.03 -16.47
N GLY A 398 -3.29 24.79 -15.98
CA GLY A 398 -3.07 23.57 -16.77
C GLY A 398 -1.60 23.30 -17.12
N GLN A 399 -0.65 24.04 -16.53
CA GLN A 399 0.77 23.81 -16.70
C GLN A 399 1.17 22.43 -16.15
N THR A 400 2.19 21.85 -16.77
CA THR A 400 2.85 20.63 -16.31
C THR A 400 4.36 20.83 -16.34
N ARG A 401 5.11 19.86 -15.80
CA ARG A 401 6.57 19.85 -15.94
C ARG A 401 6.99 19.92 -17.42
N GLU A 402 6.26 19.25 -18.32
CA GLU A 402 6.57 19.18 -19.75
C GLU A 402 6.31 20.52 -20.43
N SER A 403 5.17 21.16 -20.16
CA SER A 403 4.87 22.48 -20.74
C SER A 403 5.85 23.56 -20.29
N LEU A 404 6.39 23.42 -19.08
CA LEU A 404 7.39 24.31 -18.49
C LEU A 404 8.82 23.91 -18.83
N GLY A 405 9.04 22.78 -19.52
CA GLY A 405 10.38 22.29 -19.85
C GLY A 405 11.24 21.93 -18.63
N LEU A 406 10.61 21.52 -17.52
CA LEU A 406 11.30 21.08 -16.30
C LEU A 406 11.86 19.68 -16.48
N THR A 407 13.17 19.57 -16.35
CA THR A 407 13.94 18.31 -16.44
C THR A 407 14.13 17.63 -15.08
N GLY A 408 13.90 18.39 -14.00
CA GLY A 408 14.20 17.99 -12.63
C GLY A 408 15.68 18.18 -12.26
N GLU A 409 16.54 18.65 -13.16
CA GLU A 409 17.95 18.94 -12.86
C GLU A 409 18.15 20.36 -12.30
N GLU A 410 17.12 21.20 -12.41
CA GLU A 410 17.14 22.60 -12.03
C GLU A 410 17.33 22.80 -10.51
N VAL A 411 17.86 23.96 -10.13
CA VAL A 411 17.81 24.48 -8.76
C VAL A 411 16.49 25.24 -8.57
N ILE A 412 15.71 24.82 -7.58
CA ILE A 412 14.34 25.32 -7.35
C ILE A 412 14.31 26.26 -6.15
N SER A 413 13.82 27.48 -6.36
CA SER A 413 13.53 28.45 -5.31
C SER A 413 12.04 28.82 -5.31
N ILE A 414 11.36 28.58 -4.18
CA ILE A 414 9.94 28.92 -3.94
C ILE A 414 9.92 30.05 -2.91
N THR A 415 9.51 31.25 -3.34
CA THR A 415 9.53 32.45 -2.50
C THR A 415 8.12 32.92 -2.12
N GLY A 416 8.01 33.79 -1.12
CA GLY A 416 6.75 34.32 -0.64
C GLY A 416 6.08 33.49 0.46
N VAL A 417 6.68 32.37 0.87
CA VAL A 417 6.25 31.60 2.04
C VAL A 417 6.48 32.42 3.33
N ALA A 418 7.61 33.12 3.41
CA ALA A 418 7.96 33.97 4.54
C ALA A 418 7.06 35.21 4.70
N SER A 419 6.41 35.65 3.62
CA SER A 419 5.48 36.79 3.61
C SER A 419 4.11 36.47 4.19
N GLY A 420 3.86 35.20 4.54
CA GLY A 420 2.58 34.70 5.04
C GLY A 420 1.82 33.91 3.98
N LEU A 421 1.12 32.88 4.44
CA LEU A 421 0.32 32.00 3.58
C LEU A 421 -1.17 32.24 3.81
N ALA A 422 -1.94 32.11 2.74
CA ALA A 422 -3.40 32.11 2.77
C ALA A 422 -3.92 30.96 1.91
N PRO A 423 -5.15 30.48 2.14
CA PRO A 423 -5.68 29.38 1.37
C PRO A 423 -5.67 29.65 -0.14
N GLY A 424 -5.08 28.74 -0.92
CA GLY A 424 -5.02 28.85 -2.38
C GLY A 424 -4.13 29.96 -2.95
N VAL A 425 -3.29 30.62 -2.15
CA VAL A 425 -2.36 31.65 -2.62
C VAL A 425 -1.41 31.09 -3.69
N ARG A 426 -1.05 31.90 -4.69
CA ARG A 426 -0.03 31.55 -5.67
C ARG A 426 1.34 32.01 -5.19
N LEU A 427 2.36 31.17 -5.37
CA LEU A 427 3.74 31.48 -5.05
C LEU A 427 4.61 31.46 -6.31
N PRO A 428 5.53 32.43 -6.47
CA PRO A 428 6.51 32.39 -7.53
C PRO A 428 7.56 31.29 -7.29
N VAL A 429 7.90 30.58 -8.36
CA VAL A 429 8.95 29.56 -8.41
C VAL A 429 9.97 29.94 -9.46
N THR A 430 11.24 29.97 -9.07
CA THR A 430 12.38 30.07 -9.99
C THR A 430 13.03 28.70 -10.11
N ALA A 431 13.24 28.24 -11.34
CA ALA A 431 13.92 26.99 -11.67
C ALA A 431 15.03 27.30 -12.67
N ASP A 432 16.25 27.56 -12.16
CA ASP A 432 17.36 28.17 -12.91
C ASP A 432 16.93 29.44 -13.69
N ASP A 433 16.85 29.36 -15.02
CA ASP A 433 16.45 30.44 -15.93
C ASP A 433 14.93 30.57 -16.13
N LYS A 434 14.15 29.62 -15.59
CA LYS A 434 12.71 29.54 -15.76
C LYS A 434 11.99 30.13 -14.56
N SER A 435 10.85 30.79 -14.80
CA SER A 435 9.99 31.34 -13.76
C SER A 435 8.53 30.99 -14.04
N PHE A 436 7.82 30.53 -13.01
CA PHE A 436 6.40 30.20 -13.09
C PHE A 436 5.72 30.37 -11.72
N GLU A 437 4.41 30.18 -11.65
CA GLU A 437 3.65 30.21 -10.41
C GLU A 437 3.12 28.82 -10.05
N VAL A 438 3.00 28.56 -8.76
CA VAL A 438 2.32 27.37 -8.24
C VAL A 438 1.25 27.79 -7.23
N LYS A 439 0.15 27.06 -7.20
CA LYS A 439 -0.89 27.23 -6.19
C LYS A 439 -0.53 26.45 -4.94
N VAL A 440 -0.57 27.13 -3.79
CA VAL A 440 -0.48 26.49 -2.48
C VAL A 440 -1.76 25.71 -2.21
N ARG A 441 -1.63 24.39 -2.02
CA ARG A 441 -2.74 23.47 -1.74
C ARG A 441 -3.02 23.32 -0.25
N LEU A 442 -2.95 24.44 0.48
CA LEU A 442 -3.55 24.63 1.80
C LEU A 442 -4.95 25.20 1.52
N ASP A 443 -5.98 24.38 1.69
CA ASP A 443 -7.32 24.68 1.19
C ASP A 443 -8.20 25.35 2.29
N THR A 444 -7.72 25.40 3.54
CA THR A 444 -8.42 26.05 4.67
C THR A 444 -7.47 26.83 5.57
N PRO A 445 -7.95 27.83 6.33
CA PRO A 445 -7.12 28.54 7.31
C PRO A 445 -6.47 27.61 8.34
N GLN A 446 -7.18 26.56 8.78
CA GLN A 446 -6.65 25.60 9.74
C GLN A 446 -5.47 24.79 9.16
N GLU A 447 -5.51 24.46 7.88
CA GLU A 447 -4.39 23.79 7.21
C GLU A 447 -3.16 24.71 7.12
N VAL A 448 -3.37 26.04 6.96
CA VAL A 448 -2.30 27.03 7.05
C VAL A 448 -1.67 27.01 8.45
N GLU A 449 -2.49 27.07 9.50
CA GLU A 449 -2.01 26.99 10.89
C GLU A 449 -1.19 25.72 11.15
N TYR A 450 -1.66 24.55 10.69
CA TYR A 450 -0.89 23.31 10.81
C TYR A 450 0.48 23.40 10.13
N TYR A 451 0.52 23.91 8.89
CA TYR A 451 1.78 24.07 8.17
C TYR A 451 2.74 25.04 8.87
N LEU A 452 2.24 26.20 9.32
CA LEU A 452 3.05 27.19 10.05
C LEU A 452 3.61 26.63 11.36
N HIS A 453 2.90 25.71 12.01
CA HIS A 453 3.40 24.99 13.17
C HIS A 453 4.41 23.87 12.83
N GLY A 454 4.70 23.62 11.55
CA GLY A 454 5.56 22.52 11.11
C GLY A 454 4.86 21.16 11.09
N GLY A 455 3.53 21.14 11.22
CA GLY A 455 2.71 19.93 11.22
C GLY A 455 1.62 19.95 12.29
N ILE A 456 0.64 19.06 12.13
CA ILE A 456 -0.51 18.93 13.06
C ILE A 456 -0.06 18.46 14.45
N LEU A 457 0.96 17.60 14.52
CA LEU A 457 1.45 17.06 15.80
C LEU A 457 2.11 18.15 16.64
N GLN A 458 2.92 19.00 16.00
CA GLN A 458 3.59 20.14 16.64
C GLN A 458 2.59 21.23 17.03
N TYR A 459 1.54 21.44 16.21
CA TYR A 459 0.42 22.31 16.55
C TYR A 459 -0.26 21.86 17.85
N VAL A 460 -0.72 20.61 17.90
CA VAL A 460 -1.43 20.06 19.08
C VAL A 460 -0.53 20.06 20.31
N LEU A 461 0.74 19.68 20.18
CA LEU A 461 1.65 19.64 21.32
C LEU A 461 1.92 21.03 21.92
N ARG A 462 2.02 22.08 21.09
CA ARG A 462 2.12 23.46 21.59
C ARG A 462 0.85 23.89 22.33
N GLN A 463 -0.33 23.57 21.79
CA GLN A 463 -1.61 23.88 22.46
C GLN A 463 -1.75 23.16 23.80
N MET A 464 -1.36 21.88 23.87
CA MET A 464 -1.39 21.12 25.12
C MET A 464 -0.38 21.62 26.16
N ALA A 465 0.73 22.22 25.74
CA ALA A 465 1.72 22.80 26.64
C ALA A 465 1.35 24.20 27.16
N GLU A 466 0.40 24.87 26.51
CA GLU A 466 -0.17 26.15 26.94
C GLU A 466 -1.37 25.98 27.90
N ALA A 467 -2.03 24.82 27.86
CA ALA A 467 -3.13 24.42 28.74
C ALA A 467 -2.62 23.91 30.10
#